data_AF-A0A353H1T2-F1
#
_entry.id   AF-A0A353H1T2-F1
#
_cell.length_a   1.000
_cell.length_b   1.000
_cell.length_c   1.000
_cell.angle_alpha   90.00
_cell.angle_beta   90.00
_cell.angle_gamma   90.00
#
_symmetry.space_group_name_H-M   'P 1'
#
loop_
_entity.id
_entity.type
_entity.pdbx_description
1 polymer ?
#
loop_
_entity_poly.entity_id
_entity_poly.type
_entity_poly.pdbx_seq_one_letter_code
_entity_poly.pdbx_strand_id
1 'polypeptide(L)'
;MNSNSRSALIVGIVLTLAGLFFIAAQAIPGLQDLVNAQTSWVLVIEAAALLLLILGIVLGTPEMAVPATIAAGIGGILFYQVTTENWTSWSYLWTLIPGFAGVGMLISALLGARERFPWRSSFDTIGTSLILFAIFGAIFGGFKMLGPYWPLLLVAAGVLLAIRQLVRQS
;
A
#
# COMPACT_ATOMS: atom_id res chain seq x y z
N MET A 1 19.38 6.91 -27.60
CA MET A 1 19.66 7.34 -26.21
C MET A 1 19.85 6.10 -25.36
N ASN A 2 20.96 6.01 -24.62
CA ASN A 2 21.19 4.90 -23.68
C ASN A 2 20.17 4.96 -22.54
N SER A 3 19.81 3.81 -21.97
CA SER A 3 18.85 3.69 -20.85
C SER A 3 19.21 4.60 -19.68
N ASN A 4 20.50 4.69 -19.33
CA ASN A 4 21.00 5.56 -18.25
C ASN A 4 20.71 7.05 -18.49
N SER A 5 20.82 7.54 -19.73
CA SER A 5 20.55 8.95 -20.05
C SER A 5 19.06 9.28 -19.95
N ARG A 6 18.19 8.31 -20.27
CA ARG A 6 16.73 8.46 -20.12
C ARG A 6 16.36 8.48 -18.64
N SER A 7 16.84 7.52 -17.84
CA SER A 7 16.59 7.45 -16.39
C SER A 7 17.06 8.70 -15.65
N ALA A 8 18.25 9.21 -15.97
CA ALA A 8 18.77 10.45 -15.38
C ALA A 8 17.89 11.67 -15.72
N LEU A 9 17.41 11.77 -16.97
CA LEU A 9 16.49 12.82 -17.39
C LEU A 9 15.16 12.77 -16.62
N ILE A 10 14.58 11.57 -16.46
CA ILE A 10 13.31 11.39 -15.73
C ILE A 10 13.47 11.80 -14.27
N VAL A 11 14.52 11.32 -13.60
CA VAL A 11 14.83 11.69 -12.23
C VAL A 11 15.01 13.21 -12.12
N GLY A 12 15.74 13.82 -13.06
CA GLY A 12 15.91 15.28 -13.13
C GLY A 12 14.60 16.04 -13.27
N ILE A 13 13.69 15.59 -14.15
CA ILE A 13 12.36 16.19 -14.33
C ILE A 13 11.53 16.07 -13.04
N VAL A 14 11.48 14.88 -12.44
CA VAL A 14 10.76 14.64 -11.18
C VAL A 14 11.26 15.58 -10.09
N LEU A 15 12.58 15.66 -9.88
CA LEU A 15 13.17 16.52 -8.86
C LEU A 15 12.90 17.99 -9.14
N THR A 16 12.89 18.40 -10.40
CA THR A 16 12.57 19.77 -10.80
C THR A 16 11.11 20.11 -10.51
N LEU A 17 10.17 19.22 -10.87
CA LEU A 17 8.75 19.41 -10.58
C LEU A 17 8.48 19.44 -9.08
N ALA A 18 9.12 18.55 -8.30
CA ALA A 18 9.03 18.55 -6.85
C ALA A 18 9.57 19.87 -6.26
N GLY A 19 10.74 20.35 -6.71
CA GLY A 19 11.31 21.62 -6.27
C GLY A 19 10.41 22.81 -6.59
N LEU A 20 9.85 22.87 -7.80
CA LEU A 20 8.89 23.91 -8.20
C LEU A 20 7.62 23.87 -7.35
N PHE A 21 7.10 22.68 -7.02
CA PHE A 21 5.98 22.53 -6.11
C PHE A 21 6.28 23.09 -4.72
N PHE A 22 7.43 22.77 -4.13
CA PHE A 22 7.83 23.31 -2.82
C PHE A 22 8.01 24.83 -2.82
N ILE A 23 8.50 25.41 -3.92
CA ILE A 23 8.60 26.87 -4.07
C ILE A 23 7.20 27.49 -4.14
N ALA A 24 6.32 26.93 -4.97
CA ALA A 24 4.93 27.40 -5.10
C ALA A 24 4.18 27.30 -3.76
N ALA A 25 4.41 26.21 -3.02
CA ALA A 25 3.76 25.98 -1.75
C ALA A 25 4.21 26.93 -0.63
N GLN A 26 5.44 27.46 -0.71
CA GLN A 26 5.91 28.53 0.18
C GLN A 26 5.34 29.90 -0.22
N ALA A 27 5.16 30.16 -1.52
CA ALA A 27 4.70 31.44 -2.04
C ALA A 27 3.18 31.65 -1.95
N ILE A 28 2.39 30.57 -1.98
CA ILE A 28 0.92 30.62 -2.01
C ILE A 28 0.38 30.21 -0.64
N PRO A 29 -0.27 31.11 0.13
CA PRO A 29 -0.79 30.80 1.46
C PRO A 29 -1.70 29.56 1.49
N GLY A 30 -2.55 29.38 0.47
CA GLY A 30 -3.44 28.22 0.38
C GLY A 30 -2.76 26.87 0.12
N LEU A 31 -1.47 26.86 -0.22
CA LEU A 31 -0.68 25.63 -0.39
C LEU A 31 0.22 25.35 0.81
N GLN A 32 0.35 26.27 1.77
CA GLN A 32 1.25 26.11 2.91
C GLN A 32 0.86 24.92 3.79
N ASP A 33 -0.43 24.64 3.93
CA ASP A 33 -0.93 23.49 4.69
C ASP A 33 -0.51 22.15 4.07
N LEU A 34 -0.32 22.09 2.75
CA LEU A 34 0.13 20.88 2.05
C LEU A 34 1.61 20.57 2.27
N VAL A 35 2.42 21.57 2.61
CA VAL A 35 3.86 21.42 2.89
C VAL A 35 4.21 21.56 4.36
N ASN A 36 3.23 21.85 5.22
CA ASN A 36 3.43 21.86 6.67
C ASN A 36 3.70 20.44 7.17
N ALA A 37 4.96 20.14 7.49
CA ALA A 37 5.41 18.81 7.89
C ALA A 37 4.64 18.22 9.09
N GLN A 38 4.09 19.04 9.98
CA GLN A 38 3.29 18.53 11.10
C GLN A 38 1.95 17.94 10.65
N THR A 39 1.36 18.50 9.59
CA THR A 39 0.02 18.12 9.11
C THR A 39 0.10 17.21 7.88
N SER A 40 1.10 17.40 7.02
CA SER A 40 1.15 16.77 5.70
C SER A 40 2.05 15.55 5.59
N TRP A 41 2.69 15.10 6.67
CA TRP A 41 3.61 13.95 6.63
C TRP A 41 2.96 12.67 6.05
N VAL A 42 1.68 12.43 6.30
CA VAL A 42 0.92 11.33 5.66
C VAL A 42 0.79 11.53 4.14
N LEU A 43 0.49 12.76 3.70
CA LEU A 43 0.43 13.10 2.27
C LEU A 43 1.79 12.95 1.59
N VAL A 44 2.89 13.22 2.30
CA VAL A 44 4.25 13.01 1.80
C VAL A 44 4.53 11.52 1.58
N ILE A 45 4.05 10.63 2.47
CA ILE A 45 4.16 9.18 2.29
C ILE A 45 3.41 8.74 1.04
N GLU A 46 2.17 9.21 0.85
CA GLU A 46 1.37 8.90 -0.35
C GLU A 46 2.02 9.45 -1.63
N ALA A 47 2.55 10.66 -1.60
CA ALA A 47 3.27 11.25 -2.73
C ALA A 47 4.53 10.44 -3.08
N ALA A 48 5.28 9.99 -2.07
CA ALA A 48 6.44 9.12 -2.28
C ALA A 48 6.04 7.76 -2.85
N ALA A 49 4.95 7.16 -2.37
CA ALA A 49 4.41 5.91 -2.89
C ALA A 49 4.01 6.02 -4.38
N LEU A 50 3.28 7.08 -4.72
CA LEU A 50 2.91 7.38 -6.11
C LEU A 50 4.16 7.60 -6.98
N LEU A 51 5.14 8.34 -6.47
CA LEU A 51 6.39 8.56 -7.18
C LEU A 51 7.15 7.25 -7.44
N LEU A 52 7.24 6.35 -6.46
CA LEU A 52 7.85 5.03 -6.64
C LEU A 52 7.16 4.22 -7.74
N LEU A 53 5.82 4.28 -7.81
CA LEU A 53 5.07 3.60 -8.87
C LEU A 53 5.35 4.20 -10.24
N ILE A 54 5.34 5.54 -10.36
CA ILE A 54 5.64 6.24 -11.60
C ILE A 54 7.06 5.90 -12.07
N LEU A 55 8.04 5.95 -11.16
CA LEU A 55 9.42 5.56 -11.49
C LEU A 55 9.48 4.11 -11.95
N GLY A 56 8.76 3.19 -11.31
CA GLY A 56 8.67 1.79 -11.74
C GLY A 56 8.21 1.62 -13.18
N ILE A 57 7.13 2.31 -13.54
CA ILE A 57 6.56 2.29 -14.90
C ILE A 57 7.54 2.90 -15.90
N VAL A 58 8.09 4.06 -15.58
CA VAL A 58 8.90 4.84 -16.52
C VAL A 58 10.29 4.22 -16.72
N LEU A 59 10.88 3.64 -15.68
CA LEU A 59 12.18 2.95 -15.72
C LEU A 59 12.08 1.52 -16.28
N GLY A 60 10.87 1.01 -16.48
CA GLY A 60 10.66 -0.38 -16.90
C GLY A 60 11.08 -1.38 -15.83
N THR A 61 10.87 -1.05 -14.56
CA THR A 61 11.12 -1.90 -13.39
C THR A 61 9.79 -2.16 -12.68
N PRO A 62 8.94 -3.07 -13.21
CA PRO A 62 7.63 -3.38 -12.64
C PRO A 62 7.66 -3.76 -11.17
N GLU A 63 8.78 -4.26 -10.65
CA GLU A 63 8.94 -4.70 -9.26
C GLU A 63 8.83 -3.56 -8.26
N MET A 64 9.04 -2.31 -8.69
CA MET A 64 8.81 -1.13 -7.85
C MET A 64 7.35 -0.95 -7.44
N ALA A 65 6.40 -1.62 -8.11
CA ALA A 65 5.00 -1.63 -7.69
C ALA A 65 4.82 -2.21 -6.28
N VAL A 66 5.67 -3.15 -5.85
CA VAL A 66 5.63 -3.76 -4.50
C VAL A 66 5.94 -2.74 -3.39
N PRO A 67 7.14 -2.10 -3.35
CA PRO A 67 7.41 -1.08 -2.35
C PRO A 67 6.47 0.13 -2.47
N ALA A 68 6.02 0.49 -3.68
CA ALA A 68 5.05 1.57 -3.87
C ALA A 68 3.70 1.28 -3.19
N THR A 69 3.12 0.09 -3.39
CA THR A 69 1.85 -0.27 -2.75
C THR A 69 1.98 -0.50 -1.25
N ILE A 70 3.12 -1.00 -0.76
CA ILE A 70 3.38 -1.07 0.68
C ILE A 70 3.36 0.33 1.29
N ALA A 71 4.07 1.29 0.67
CA ALA A 71 4.11 2.67 1.15
C ALA A 71 2.72 3.33 1.11
N ALA A 72 1.97 3.18 0.02
CA ALA A 72 0.60 3.68 -0.09
C ALA A 72 -0.34 3.02 0.93
N GLY A 73 -0.22 1.71 1.15
CA GLY A 73 -1.05 1.01 2.12
C GLY A 73 -0.78 1.45 3.56
N ILE A 74 0.50 1.67 3.91
CA ILE A 74 0.88 2.24 5.20
C ILE A 74 0.38 3.68 5.32
N GLY A 75 0.55 4.50 4.28
CA GLY A 75 0.02 5.86 4.20
C GLY A 75 -1.50 5.90 4.45
N GLY A 76 -2.25 5.00 3.82
CA GLY A 76 -3.69 4.85 4.02
C GLY A 76 -4.09 4.44 5.45
N ILE A 77 -3.33 3.54 6.09
CA ILE A 77 -3.53 3.21 7.51
C ILE A 77 -3.32 4.45 8.38
N LEU A 78 -2.23 5.19 8.15
CA LEU A 78 -1.89 6.37 8.93
C LEU A 78 -2.89 7.50 8.69
N PHE A 79 -3.37 7.67 7.46
CA PHE A 79 -4.43 8.61 7.11
C PHE A 79 -5.70 8.31 7.90
N TYR A 80 -6.12 7.04 7.94
CA TYR A 80 -7.24 6.60 8.76
C TYR A 80 -6.99 6.89 10.25
N GLN A 81 -5.79 6.64 10.78
CA GLN A 81 -5.48 6.85 12.20
C GLN A 81 -5.46 8.32 12.60
N VAL A 82 -4.91 9.19 11.75
CA VAL A 82 -4.91 10.64 11.98
C VAL A 82 -6.32 11.21 11.92
N THR A 83 -7.15 10.75 10.98
CA THR A 83 -8.52 11.27 10.79
C THR A 83 -9.52 10.75 11.83
N THR A 84 -9.35 9.52 12.32
CA THR A 84 -10.27 8.91 13.30
C THR A 84 -9.74 8.92 14.74
N GLU A 85 -8.51 9.41 14.93
CA GLU A 85 -7.76 9.36 16.19
C GLU A 85 -7.60 7.94 16.78
N ASN A 86 -7.86 6.91 15.97
CA ASN A 86 -7.90 5.52 16.41
C ASN A 86 -6.52 4.86 16.28
N TRP A 87 -5.55 5.30 17.10
CA TRP A 87 -4.20 4.70 17.11
C TRP A 87 -4.19 3.24 17.56
N THR A 88 -5.17 2.83 18.37
CA THR A 88 -5.35 1.42 18.79
C THR A 88 -5.59 0.49 17.60
N SER A 89 -6.10 1.01 16.49
CA SER A 89 -6.25 0.24 15.25
C SER A 89 -4.94 -0.35 14.72
N TRP A 90 -3.78 0.21 15.12
CA TRP A 90 -2.48 -0.37 14.81
C TRP A 90 -2.36 -1.81 15.29
N SER A 91 -3.04 -2.22 16.36
CA SER A 91 -3.03 -3.59 16.87
C SER A 91 -3.48 -4.63 15.85
N TYR A 92 -4.25 -4.25 14.82
CA TYR A 92 -4.74 -5.15 13.78
C TYR A 92 -4.48 -4.68 12.35
N LEU A 93 -4.46 -3.37 12.05
CA LEU A 93 -4.27 -2.87 10.69
C LEU A 93 -2.89 -3.18 10.09
N TRP A 94 -1.84 -3.27 10.92
CA TRP A 94 -0.48 -3.58 10.44
C TRP A 94 -0.42 -4.93 9.71
N THR A 95 -1.32 -5.86 10.05
CA THR A 95 -1.40 -7.18 9.41
C THR A 95 -1.82 -7.11 7.94
N LEU A 96 -2.30 -5.96 7.46
CA LEU A 96 -2.59 -5.67 6.05
C LEU A 96 -1.34 -5.43 5.21
N ILE A 97 -0.19 -5.14 5.82
CA ILE A 97 1.07 -4.81 5.12
C ILE A 97 1.51 -5.90 4.13
N PRO A 98 1.51 -7.20 4.48
CA PRO A 98 1.79 -8.26 3.50
C PRO A 98 0.76 -8.27 2.36
N GLY A 99 -0.50 -7.94 2.64
CA GLY A 99 -1.57 -7.85 1.64
C GLY A 99 -1.31 -6.72 0.64
N PHE A 100 -0.84 -5.56 1.10
CA PHE A 100 -0.39 -4.49 0.22
C PHE A 100 0.78 -4.93 -0.66
N ALA A 101 1.75 -5.67 -0.11
CA ALA A 101 2.81 -6.28 -0.91
C ALA A 101 2.24 -7.23 -1.98
N GLY A 102 1.23 -8.03 -1.62
CA GLY A 102 0.49 -8.89 -2.53
C GLY A 102 -0.22 -8.14 -3.67
N VAL A 103 -0.86 -7.01 -3.36
CA VAL A 103 -1.44 -6.13 -4.38
C VAL A 103 -0.35 -5.57 -5.30
N GLY A 104 0.78 -5.15 -4.73
CA GLY A 104 1.95 -4.73 -5.50
C GLY A 104 2.50 -5.81 -6.44
N MET A 105 2.51 -7.06 -5.99
CA MET A 105 2.90 -8.20 -6.83
C MET A 105 1.90 -8.41 -7.98
N LEU A 106 0.59 -8.23 -7.76
CA LEU A 106 -0.41 -8.25 -8.84
C LEU A 106 -0.19 -7.14 -9.86
N ILE A 107 0.03 -5.90 -9.39
CA ILE A 107 0.32 -4.75 -10.26
C ILE A 107 1.61 -5.01 -11.05
N SER A 108 2.65 -5.51 -10.38
CA SER A 108 3.92 -5.86 -11.02
C SER A 108 3.75 -6.93 -12.11
N ALA A 109 2.93 -7.95 -11.85
CA ALA A 109 2.61 -8.98 -12.83
C ALA A 109 1.84 -8.41 -14.05
N LEU A 110 0.92 -7.47 -13.83
CA LEU A 110 0.20 -6.75 -14.88
C LEU A 110 1.13 -5.87 -15.73
N LEU A 111 2.16 -5.30 -15.12
CA LEU A 111 3.18 -4.48 -15.77
C LEU A 111 4.27 -5.31 -16.47
N GLY A 112 4.17 -6.64 -16.48
CA GLY A 112 5.03 -7.53 -17.26
C GLY A 112 5.96 -8.45 -16.45
N ALA A 113 6.02 -8.34 -15.11
CA ALA A 113 6.87 -9.19 -14.28
C ALA A 113 6.18 -10.50 -13.83
N ARG A 114 5.39 -11.12 -14.70
CA ARG A 114 4.53 -12.28 -14.37
C ARG A 114 5.32 -13.53 -13.94
N GLU A 115 6.51 -13.73 -14.49
CA GLU A 115 7.39 -14.86 -14.11
C GLU A 115 7.92 -14.70 -12.68
N ARG A 116 8.22 -13.47 -12.27
CA ARG A 116 8.73 -13.15 -10.94
C ARG A 116 7.64 -13.12 -9.89
N PHE A 117 6.43 -12.69 -10.27
CA PHE A 117 5.26 -12.62 -9.39
C PHE A 117 4.07 -13.37 -9.98
N PRO A 118 4.03 -14.72 -9.83
CA PRO A 118 2.89 -15.50 -10.27
C PRO A 118 1.62 -15.09 -9.52
N TRP A 119 0.51 -14.94 -10.24
CA TRP A 119 -0.82 -14.59 -9.70
C TRP A 119 -1.18 -15.36 -8.44
N ARG A 120 -0.90 -16.67 -8.43
CA ARG A 120 -1.17 -17.54 -7.29
C ARG A 120 -0.43 -17.08 -6.02
N SER A 121 0.86 -16.74 -6.13
CA SER A 121 1.67 -16.26 -5.00
C SER A 121 1.15 -14.92 -4.48
N SER A 122 0.74 -14.04 -5.39
CA SER A 122 0.17 -12.73 -5.04
C SER A 122 -1.15 -12.86 -4.27
N PHE A 123 -2.10 -13.65 -4.77
CA PHE A 123 -3.37 -13.93 -4.07
C PHE A 123 -3.15 -14.66 -2.76
N ASP A 124 -2.18 -15.57 -2.71
CA ASP A 124 -1.80 -16.28 -1.51
C ASP A 124 -1.33 -15.32 -0.41
N THR A 125 -0.55 -14.30 -0.78
CA THR A 125 -0.04 -13.28 0.15
C THR A 125 -1.17 -12.37 0.64
N ILE A 126 -2.06 -11.92 -0.26
CA ILE A 126 -3.25 -11.14 0.08
C ILE A 126 -4.15 -11.92 1.03
N GLY A 127 -4.45 -13.18 0.70
CA GLY A 127 -5.32 -14.04 1.50
C GLY A 127 -4.77 -14.24 2.91
N THR A 128 -3.47 -14.55 3.05
CA THR A 128 -2.83 -14.69 4.36
C THR A 128 -2.93 -13.40 5.19
N SER A 129 -2.70 -12.25 4.57
CA SER A 129 -2.81 -10.94 5.22
C SER A 129 -4.23 -10.65 5.71
N LEU A 130 -5.25 -10.94 4.90
CA LEU A 130 -6.66 -10.78 5.28
C LEU A 130 -7.06 -11.71 6.43
N ILE A 131 -6.55 -12.94 6.44
CA ILE A 131 -6.77 -13.87 7.54
C ILE A 131 -6.14 -13.34 8.84
N LEU A 132 -4.90 -12.85 8.79
CA LEU A 132 -4.25 -12.24 9.95
C LEU A 132 -5.03 -11.01 10.43
N PHE A 133 -5.51 -10.16 9.52
CA PHE A 133 -6.35 -9.03 9.85
C PHE A 133 -7.66 -9.44 10.52
N ALA A 134 -8.32 -10.50 10.03
CA ALA A 134 -9.51 -11.04 10.67
C ALA A 134 -9.23 -11.58 12.08
N ILE A 135 -8.12 -12.30 12.28
CA ILE A 135 -7.75 -12.85 13.59
C ILE A 135 -7.40 -11.72 14.57
N PHE A 136 -6.54 -10.79 14.18
CA PHE A 136 -6.13 -9.69 15.07
C PHE A 136 -7.28 -8.71 15.31
N GLY A 137 -8.05 -8.37 14.28
CA GLY A 137 -9.22 -7.51 14.41
C GLY A 137 -10.29 -8.12 15.33
N ALA A 138 -10.45 -9.44 15.34
CA ALA A 138 -11.32 -10.14 16.28
C ALA A 138 -10.81 -10.02 17.73
N ILE A 139 -9.53 -10.29 17.97
CA ILE A 139 -8.94 -10.31 19.31
C ILE A 139 -8.88 -8.90 19.91
N PHE A 140 -8.45 -7.91 19.13
CA PHE A 140 -8.23 -6.53 19.60
C PHE A 140 -9.43 -5.61 19.40
N GLY A 141 -10.57 -6.14 18.97
CA GLY A 141 -11.83 -5.40 18.86
C GLY A 141 -11.87 -4.41 17.70
N GLY A 142 -11.20 -4.70 16.60
CA GLY A 142 -11.29 -3.96 15.34
C GLY A 142 -12.66 -4.03 14.66
N PHE A 143 -13.50 -5.01 15.04
CA PHE A 143 -14.81 -5.24 14.44
C PHE A 143 -15.99 -4.87 15.34
N LYS A 144 -15.80 -4.02 16.34
CA LYS A 144 -16.87 -3.57 17.25
C LYS A 144 -18.09 -2.99 16.51
N MET A 145 -17.88 -2.36 15.35
CA MET A 145 -18.97 -1.86 14.50
C MET A 145 -19.88 -2.95 13.94
N LEU A 146 -19.40 -4.21 13.84
CA LEU A 146 -20.21 -5.36 13.39
C LEU A 146 -21.10 -5.92 14.52
N GLY A 147 -21.03 -5.37 15.73
CA GLY A 147 -21.82 -5.82 16.87
C GLY A 147 -21.61 -7.31 17.15
N PRO A 148 -22.67 -8.08 17.48
CA PRO A 148 -22.57 -9.52 17.76
C PRO A 148 -22.10 -10.40 16.59
N TYR A 149 -22.07 -9.88 15.36
CA TYR A 149 -21.83 -10.66 14.15
C TYR A 149 -20.36 -10.78 13.75
N TRP A 150 -19.44 -10.09 14.45
CA TRP A 150 -18.00 -10.18 14.16
C TRP A 150 -17.43 -11.61 14.08
N PRO A 151 -17.94 -12.64 14.82
CA PRO A 151 -17.42 -14.00 14.71
C PRO A 151 -17.60 -14.62 13.31
N LEU A 152 -18.54 -14.10 12.49
CA LEU A 152 -18.71 -14.55 11.10
C LEU A 152 -17.47 -14.31 10.25
N LEU A 153 -16.65 -13.30 10.56
CA LEU A 153 -15.38 -13.06 9.88
C LEU A 153 -14.37 -14.18 10.14
N LEU A 154 -14.34 -14.74 11.35
CA LEU A 154 -13.48 -15.88 11.68
C LEU A 154 -13.95 -17.15 10.96
N VAL A 155 -15.27 -17.35 10.86
CA VAL A 155 -15.84 -18.46 10.09
C VAL A 155 -15.45 -18.33 8.62
N ALA A 156 -15.63 -17.15 8.02
CA ALA A 156 -15.25 -16.88 6.65
C ALA A 156 -13.74 -17.10 6.42
N ALA A 157 -12.89 -16.60 7.33
CA ALA A 157 -11.44 -16.81 7.26
C ALA A 157 -11.07 -18.31 7.35
N GLY A 158 -11.72 -19.07 8.24
CA GLY A 158 -11.53 -20.51 8.37
C GLY A 158 -11.96 -21.28 7.12
N VAL A 159 -13.10 -20.94 6.53
CA VAL A 159 -13.59 -21.53 5.28
C VAL A 159 -12.64 -21.22 4.12
N LEU A 160 -12.17 -19.97 4.00
CA LEU A 160 -11.21 -19.58 2.97
C LEU A 160 -9.89 -20.37 3.10
N LEU A 161 -9.40 -20.59 4.32
CA LEU A 161 -8.23 -21.43 4.59
C LEU A 161 -8.46 -22.88 4.15
N ALA A 162 -9.63 -23.45 4.47
CA ALA A 162 -9.97 -24.82 4.10
C ALA A 162 -10.04 -24.99 2.57
N ILE A 163 -10.74 -24.08 1.88
CA ILE A 163 -10.82 -24.09 0.41
C ILE A 163 -9.43 -23.96 -0.21
N ARG A 164 -8.61 -23.03 0.30
CA ARG A 164 -7.24 -22.82 -0.21
C ARG A 164 -6.35 -24.05 -0.04
N GLN A 165 -6.50 -24.78 1.08
CA GLN A 165 -5.80 -26.05 1.32
C GLN A 165 -6.23 -27.13 0.32
N LEU A 166 -7.53 -27.26 0.06
CA LEU A 166 -8.05 -28.26 -0.88
C LEU A 166 -7.57 -27.99 -2.31
N VAL A 167 -7.63 -26.73 -2.77
CA VAL A 167 -7.14 -26.32 -4.10
C VAL A 167 -5.62 -26.43 -4.22
N ARG A 168 -4.89 -26.46 -3.09
CA ARG A 168 -3.43 -26.64 -3.11
C ARG A 168 -3.00 -28.10 -3.30
N GLN A 169 -3.84 -29.07 -2.94
CA GLN A 169 -3.54 -30.50 -3.03
C GLN A 169 -3.98 -31.16 -4.35
N SER A 170 -4.84 -30.48 -5.12
CA SER A 170 -5.24 -30.83 -6.50
C SER A 170 -4.30 -30.22 -7.54
#